data_AF-A0A394D9V2-F1
#
_entry.id   AF-A0A394D9V2-F1
#
_cell.length_a   1.000
_cell.length_b   1.000
_cell.length_c   1.000
_cell.angle_alpha   90.00
_cell.angle_beta   90.00
_cell.angle_gamma   90.00
#
_symmetry.space_group_name_H-M   'P 1'
#
loop_
_entity.id
_entity.type
_entity.pdbx_description
1 polymer ?
#
loop_
_entity_poly.entity_id
_entity_poly.type
_entity_poly.pdbx_seq_one_letter_code
_entity_poly.pdbx_strand_id
1 'polypeptide(L)'
;MEESIRIRKEYKPVELMKWVKELEGEFSSKDVAVELPRHLKQRIVDEILERLRSLNNNSTGRAKEQEAVENWRKERLKVRGTSNSTISHEEAGILARALESDWDAFSEEIGLWIPVNVTNEEHVDKPEGVEEFEEDILPGRPLQPECNAELHTDYGGDAVRWGLTHHKDSAADCCQACLDQAKSAKEGEKKCNIWVYCPSEFGCHSPDIYQHKYMECWLKYAEKPKPTFKDRYPEWYRNSHPSAPVIIPWASGVVGA
;
A
#
# COMPACT_ATOMS: atom_id res chain seq x y z
N MET A 1 12.35 35.98 -9.93
CA MET A 1 10.88 35.78 -10.02
C MET A 1 10.33 36.19 -11.39
N GLU A 2 10.77 37.30 -11.99
CA GLU A 2 10.34 37.69 -13.35
C GLU A 2 10.83 36.74 -14.45
N GLU A 3 12.04 36.22 -14.32
CA GLU A 3 12.61 35.27 -15.30
C GLU A 3 11.86 33.93 -15.33
N SER A 4 11.48 33.41 -14.16
CA SER A 4 10.61 32.23 -14.05
C SER A 4 9.21 32.45 -14.65
N ILE A 5 8.69 33.68 -14.59
CA ILE A 5 7.38 34.01 -15.17
C ILE A 5 7.49 34.11 -16.70
N ARG A 6 8.61 34.63 -17.23
CA ARG A 6 8.90 34.63 -18.68
C ARG A 6 8.99 33.22 -19.24
N ILE A 7 9.79 32.36 -18.61
CA ILE A 7 9.93 30.95 -19.02
C ILE A 7 8.56 30.25 -19.01
N ARG A 8 7.76 30.41 -17.95
CA ARG A 8 6.41 29.83 -17.88
C ARG A 8 5.44 30.36 -18.94
N LYS A 9 5.64 31.58 -19.45
CA LYS A 9 4.82 32.14 -20.55
C LYS A 9 5.28 31.62 -21.91
N GLU A 10 6.59 31.51 -22.13
CA GLU A 10 7.19 31.03 -23.38
C GLU A 10 6.95 29.52 -23.59
N TYR A 11 6.88 28.73 -22.53
CA TYR A 11 6.63 27.28 -22.58
C TYR A 11 5.16 26.88 -22.38
N LYS A 12 4.20 27.81 -22.53
CA LYS A 12 2.78 27.40 -22.50
C LYS A 12 2.48 26.51 -23.71
N PRO A 13 1.81 25.36 -23.53
CA PRO A 13 1.43 24.49 -24.63
C PRO A 13 0.21 25.08 -25.36
N VAL A 14 0.46 26.07 -26.23
CA VAL A 14 -0.57 26.86 -26.93
C VAL A 14 -1.51 25.98 -27.73
N GLU A 15 -0.98 24.94 -28.37
CA GLU A 15 -1.80 23.96 -29.08
C GLU A 15 -2.72 23.24 -28.10
N LEU A 16 -2.21 22.62 -27.04
CA LEU A 16 -3.03 21.89 -26.06
C LEU A 16 -4.16 22.76 -25.48
N MET A 17 -3.87 24.04 -25.19
CA MET A 17 -4.90 25.00 -24.74
C MET A 17 -5.97 25.29 -25.80
N LYS A 18 -5.63 25.26 -27.09
CA LYS A 18 -6.58 25.41 -28.20
C LYS A 18 -7.47 24.17 -28.31
N TRP A 19 -6.90 22.98 -28.24
CA TRP A 19 -7.66 21.72 -28.26
C TRP A 19 -8.64 21.63 -27.08
N VAL A 20 -8.21 22.02 -25.87
CA VAL A 20 -9.10 22.08 -24.69
C VAL A 20 -10.28 23.04 -24.91
N LYS A 21 -10.04 24.21 -25.49
CA LYS A 21 -11.12 25.17 -25.80
C LYS A 21 -12.10 24.67 -26.86
N GLU A 22 -11.61 23.95 -27.87
CA GLU A 22 -12.46 23.33 -28.88
C GLU A 22 -13.33 22.24 -28.26
N LEU A 23 -12.76 21.42 -27.36
CA LEU A 23 -13.50 20.40 -26.60
C LEU A 23 -14.53 21.02 -25.65
N GLU A 24 -14.18 22.07 -24.89
CA GLU A 24 -15.12 22.77 -23.99
C GLU A 24 -16.37 23.29 -24.74
N GLY A 25 -16.21 23.73 -26.00
CA GLY A 25 -17.32 24.18 -26.84
C GLY A 25 -18.25 23.05 -27.26
N GLU A 26 -17.74 21.84 -27.47
CA GLU A 26 -18.52 20.66 -27.88
C GLU A 26 -19.35 20.08 -26.72
N PHE A 27 -18.86 20.16 -25.48
CA PHE A 27 -19.61 19.69 -24.30
C PHE A 27 -20.66 20.69 -23.80
N SER A 28 -20.57 21.97 -24.18
CA SER A 28 -21.50 23.00 -23.69
C SER A 28 -22.92 22.91 -24.26
N SER A 29 -23.16 22.08 -25.29
CA SER A 29 -24.49 21.98 -25.93
C SER A 29 -25.12 20.60 -25.78
N LYS A 30 -25.49 20.17 -24.56
CA LYS A 30 -26.69 19.33 -24.30
C LYS A 30 -26.93 18.84 -22.86
N ASP A 31 -26.17 19.23 -21.84
CA ASP A 31 -26.44 18.73 -20.49
C ASP A 31 -27.43 19.59 -19.71
N VAL A 32 -28.72 19.51 -20.09
CA VAL A 32 -29.78 19.73 -19.10
C VAL A 32 -30.09 18.35 -18.54
N ALA A 33 -29.37 17.95 -17.49
CA ALA A 33 -29.66 16.74 -16.73
C ALA A 33 -31.10 16.83 -16.22
N VAL A 34 -32.03 16.14 -16.88
CA VAL A 34 -33.41 16.06 -16.41
C VAL A 34 -33.42 15.03 -15.29
N GLU A 35 -33.29 15.51 -14.05
CA GLU A 35 -33.25 14.66 -12.87
C GLU A 35 -34.49 13.76 -12.79
N LEU A 36 -34.27 12.46 -12.60
CA LEU A 36 -35.35 11.52 -12.37
C LEU A 36 -36.06 11.84 -11.04
N PRO A 37 -37.41 11.85 -11.00
CA PRO A 37 -38.16 11.93 -9.75
C PRO A 37 -37.74 10.88 -8.72
N ARG A 38 -37.62 11.27 -7.44
CA ARG A 38 -37.14 10.40 -6.34
C ARG A 38 -37.91 9.07 -6.22
N HIS A 39 -39.21 9.09 -6.49
CA HIS A 39 -40.04 7.89 -6.38
C HIS A 39 -39.71 6.85 -7.46
N LEU A 40 -39.31 7.29 -8.67
CA LEU A 40 -38.86 6.39 -9.74
C LEU A 40 -37.47 5.84 -9.44
N LYS A 41 -36.57 6.66 -8.87
CA LYS A 41 -35.25 6.23 -8.40
C LYS A 41 -35.37 5.09 -7.39
N GLN A 42 -36.19 5.29 -6.36
CA GLN A 42 -36.40 4.26 -5.33
C GLN A 42 -36.96 2.97 -5.92
N ARG A 43 -37.95 3.06 -6.81
CA ARG A 43 -38.52 1.89 -7.48
C ARG A 43 -37.48 1.11 -8.28
N ILE A 44 -36.61 1.81 -9.00
CA ILE A 44 -35.54 1.19 -9.80
C ILE A 44 -34.54 0.48 -8.90
N VAL A 45 -34.13 1.14 -7.80
CA VAL A 45 -33.24 0.53 -6.80
C VAL A 45 -33.84 -0.75 -6.24
N ASP A 46 -35.13 -0.72 -5.85
CA ASP A 46 -35.81 -1.89 -5.29
C ASP A 46 -35.86 -3.06 -6.28
N GLU A 47 -36.16 -2.78 -7.56
CA GLU A 47 -36.21 -3.79 -8.62
C GLU A 47 -34.83 -4.41 -8.92
N ILE A 48 -33.77 -3.60 -8.91
CA ILE A 48 -32.40 -4.07 -9.11
C ILE A 48 -31.96 -4.93 -7.92
N LEU A 49 -32.26 -4.51 -6.68
CA LEU A 49 -31.97 -5.27 -5.47
C LEU A 49 -32.70 -6.61 -5.44
N GLU A 50 -33.95 -6.65 -5.90
CA GLU A 50 -34.71 -7.91 -6.03
C GLU A 50 -34.05 -8.85 -7.04
N ARG A 51 -33.64 -8.34 -8.21
CA ARG A 51 -32.94 -9.13 -9.24
C ARG A 51 -31.61 -9.70 -8.71
N LEU A 52 -30.82 -8.87 -8.02
CA LEU A 52 -29.56 -9.31 -7.42
C LEU A 52 -29.76 -10.35 -6.30
N ARG A 53 -30.76 -10.15 -5.43
CA ARG A 53 -31.09 -11.11 -4.37
C ARG A 53 -31.55 -12.45 -4.94
N SER A 54 -32.29 -12.45 -6.05
CA SER A 54 -32.75 -13.68 -6.71
C SER A 54 -31.60 -14.53 -7.27
N LEU A 55 -30.45 -13.91 -7.61
CA LEU A 55 -29.25 -14.59 -8.10
C LEU A 55 -28.42 -15.21 -6.98
N ASN A 56 -28.34 -14.55 -5.81
CA ASN A 56 -27.44 -14.92 -4.71
C ASN A 56 -27.73 -16.29 -4.06
N ASN A 57 -28.82 -16.97 -4.42
CA ASN A 57 -29.13 -18.31 -3.92
C ASN A 57 -28.18 -19.41 -4.48
N ASN A 58 -27.36 -19.12 -5.49
CA ASN A 58 -26.35 -20.05 -6.02
C ASN A 58 -25.01 -19.31 -6.23
N SER A 59 -24.14 -19.26 -5.21
CA SER A 59 -22.75 -18.75 -5.23
C SER A 59 -22.30 -18.15 -6.57
N THR A 60 -22.70 -16.91 -6.83
CA THR A 60 -22.57 -16.31 -8.15
C THR A 60 -21.42 -15.30 -8.16
N GLY A 61 -20.52 -15.37 -9.15
CA GLY A 61 -19.40 -14.43 -9.27
C GLY A 61 -19.83 -13.04 -9.80
N ARG A 62 -19.05 -12.00 -9.47
CA ARG A 62 -19.29 -10.57 -9.81
C ARG A 62 -19.68 -10.31 -11.27
N ALA A 63 -19.12 -11.07 -12.22
CA ALA A 63 -19.44 -10.96 -13.64
C ALA A 63 -20.93 -11.22 -13.95
N LYS A 64 -21.56 -12.15 -13.23
CA LYS A 64 -22.98 -12.48 -13.40
C LYS A 64 -23.90 -11.47 -12.72
N GLU A 65 -23.45 -10.80 -11.67
CA GLU A 65 -24.18 -9.66 -11.06
C GLU A 65 -24.24 -8.50 -12.05
N GLN A 66 -23.11 -8.16 -12.68
CA GLN A 66 -23.05 -7.15 -13.76
C GLN A 66 -23.95 -7.53 -14.93
N GLU A 67 -23.87 -8.79 -15.39
CA GLU A 67 -24.70 -9.30 -16.48
C GLU A 67 -26.20 -9.19 -16.16
N ALA A 68 -26.60 -9.46 -14.92
CA ALA A 68 -28.01 -9.42 -14.56
C ALA A 68 -28.58 -8.00 -14.49
N VAL A 69 -27.79 -7.03 -14.04
CA VAL A 69 -28.16 -5.60 -14.07
C VAL A 69 -28.31 -5.12 -15.51
N GLU A 70 -27.36 -5.49 -16.38
CA GLU A 70 -27.39 -5.09 -17.79
C GLU A 70 -28.57 -5.76 -18.54
N ASN A 71 -28.88 -7.01 -18.21
CA ASN A 71 -30.06 -7.69 -18.74
C ASN A 71 -31.36 -7.06 -18.24
N TRP A 72 -31.46 -6.69 -16.97
CA TRP A 72 -32.59 -5.94 -16.42
C TRP A 72 -32.79 -4.60 -17.14
N ARG A 73 -31.71 -3.86 -17.40
CA ARG A 73 -31.73 -2.59 -18.13
C ARG A 73 -32.29 -2.77 -19.54
N LYS A 74 -31.82 -3.80 -20.27
CA LYS A 74 -32.31 -4.15 -21.61
C LYS A 74 -33.77 -4.61 -21.61
N GLU A 75 -34.18 -5.40 -20.62
CA GLU A 75 -35.58 -5.79 -20.41
C GLU A 75 -36.47 -4.56 -20.21
N ARG A 76 -36.03 -3.61 -19.38
CA ARG A 76 -36.76 -2.36 -19.08
C ARG A 76 -36.90 -1.44 -20.29
N LEU A 77 -35.87 -1.34 -21.12
CA LEU A 77 -35.94 -0.61 -22.39
C LEU A 77 -36.90 -1.27 -23.40
N LYS A 78 -37.02 -2.60 -23.40
CA LYS A 78 -37.95 -3.36 -24.27
C LYS A 78 -39.41 -3.29 -23.83
N VAL A 79 -39.69 -3.27 -22.52
CA VAL A 79 -41.07 -3.19 -21.97
C VAL A 79 -41.81 -1.90 -22.40
N ARG A 80 -41.09 -0.91 -22.92
CA ARG A 80 -41.65 0.26 -23.61
C ARG A 80 -42.58 -0.10 -24.80
N GLY A 81 -42.51 -1.32 -25.34
CA GLY A 81 -43.38 -1.82 -26.41
C GLY A 81 -44.71 -2.43 -25.97
N THR A 82 -44.91 -2.69 -24.67
CA THR A 82 -46.12 -3.38 -24.16
C THR A 82 -46.66 -2.66 -22.94
N SER A 83 -47.62 -1.77 -23.20
CA SER A 83 -48.33 -0.93 -22.24
C SER A 83 -48.89 -1.73 -21.07
N ASN A 84 -48.38 -1.49 -19.86
CA ASN A 84 -49.07 -1.78 -18.58
C ASN A 84 -48.38 -1.10 -17.36
N SER A 85 -47.74 0.06 -17.53
CA SER A 85 -47.11 0.78 -16.41
C SER A 85 -47.87 2.05 -16.03
N THR A 86 -48.04 2.26 -14.72
CA THR A 86 -48.69 3.39 -14.03
C THR A 86 -47.91 4.72 -14.17
N ILE A 87 -47.05 4.87 -15.17
CA ILE A 87 -46.07 5.95 -15.30
C ILE A 87 -46.55 6.94 -16.35
N SER A 88 -46.44 8.24 -16.08
CA SER A 88 -46.80 9.29 -17.05
C SER A 88 -45.94 9.18 -18.31
N HIS A 89 -46.47 9.55 -19.48
CA HIS A 89 -45.72 9.54 -20.74
C HIS A 89 -44.44 10.39 -20.68
N GLU A 90 -44.45 11.47 -19.89
CA GLU A 90 -43.30 12.33 -19.64
C GLU A 90 -42.22 11.64 -18.80
N GLU A 91 -42.63 10.99 -17.71
CA GLU A 91 -41.76 10.20 -16.83
C GLU A 91 -41.14 9.00 -17.57
N ALA A 92 -41.90 8.36 -18.48
CA ALA A 92 -41.40 7.28 -19.31
C ALA A 92 -40.31 7.74 -20.30
N GLY A 93 -40.39 8.98 -20.79
CA GLY A 93 -39.37 9.58 -21.65
C GLY A 93 -38.09 9.99 -20.91
N ILE A 94 -38.23 10.42 -19.65
CA ILE A 94 -37.08 10.74 -18.78
C ILE A 94 -36.39 9.44 -18.34
N LEU A 95 -37.16 8.41 -17.97
CA LEU A 95 -36.64 7.09 -17.63
C LEU A 95 -35.90 6.44 -18.80
N ALA A 96 -36.43 6.53 -20.02
CA ALA A 96 -35.76 6.00 -21.20
C ALA A 96 -34.39 6.67 -21.43
N ARG A 97 -34.29 7.99 -21.30
CA ARG A 97 -33.02 8.71 -21.42
C ARG A 97 -32.01 8.29 -20.35
N ALA A 98 -32.45 8.21 -19.09
CA ALA A 98 -31.61 7.76 -17.99
C ALA A 98 -31.12 6.31 -18.15
N LEU A 99 -31.94 5.43 -18.70
CA LEU A 99 -31.56 4.04 -18.94
C LEU A 99 -30.82 3.83 -20.26
N GLU A 100 -30.90 4.71 -21.25
CA GLU A 100 -30.28 4.49 -22.56
C GLU A 100 -28.99 5.31 -22.72
N SER A 101 -29.06 6.61 -22.49
CA SER A 101 -27.96 7.56 -22.75
C SER A 101 -27.20 7.98 -21.48
N ASP A 102 -27.89 8.13 -20.35
CA ASP A 102 -27.29 8.70 -19.12
C ASP A 102 -27.08 7.64 -18.02
N TRP A 103 -26.92 6.37 -18.40
CA TRP A 103 -26.88 5.25 -17.46
C TRP A 103 -25.74 5.34 -16.47
N ASP A 104 -24.55 5.76 -16.90
CA ASP A 104 -23.38 5.85 -16.03
C ASP A 104 -23.61 6.90 -14.95
N ALA A 105 -24.04 8.11 -15.32
CA ALA A 105 -24.38 9.18 -14.39
C ALA A 105 -25.54 8.78 -13.45
N PHE A 106 -26.56 8.10 -13.98
CA PHE A 106 -27.68 7.61 -13.17
C PHE A 106 -27.24 6.52 -12.19
N SER A 107 -26.34 5.61 -12.61
CA SER A 107 -25.83 4.52 -11.77
C SER A 107 -25.03 5.05 -10.58
N GLU A 108 -24.21 6.10 -10.81
CA GLU A 108 -23.50 6.80 -9.74
C GLU A 108 -24.47 7.49 -8.78
N GLU A 109 -25.51 8.14 -9.32
CA GLU A 109 -26.52 8.84 -8.51
C GLU A 109 -27.30 7.89 -7.59
N ILE A 110 -27.64 6.68 -8.05
CA ILE A 110 -28.34 5.68 -7.23
C ILE A 110 -27.39 4.79 -6.42
N GLY A 111 -26.06 5.02 -6.49
CA GLY A 111 -25.05 4.26 -5.77
C GLY A 111 -24.86 2.82 -6.25
N LEU A 112 -25.18 2.53 -7.52
CA LEU A 112 -25.04 1.20 -8.12
C LEU A 112 -23.60 1.01 -8.63
N TRP A 113 -22.73 0.51 -7.76
CA TRP A 113 -21.34 0.18 -8.09
C TRP A 113 -21.07 -1.32 -7.95
N ILE A 114 -20.87 -2.01 -9.08
CA ILE A 114 -20.48 -3.44 -9.10
C ILE A 114 -19.03 -3.53 -9.61
N PRO A 115 -18.05 -3.90 -8.75
CA PRO A 115 -16.65 -3.98 -9.16
C PRO A 115 -16.44 -4.93 -10.34
N VAL A 116 -15.71 -4.46 -11.35
CA VAL A 116 -15.28 -5.31 -12.47
C VAL A 116 -14.43 -6.45 -11.93
N ASN A 117 -14.67 -7.66 -12.42
CA ASN A 117 -13.79 -8.77 -12.11
C ASN A 117 -12.49 -8.58 -12.90
N VAL A 118 -11.55 -7.84 -12.32
CA VAL A 118 -10.20 -7.71 -12.87
C VAL A 118 -9.47 -9.01 -12.57
N THR A 119 -9.29 -9.84 -13.60
CA THR A 119 -8.29 -10.90 -13.57
C THR A 119 -6.93 -10.23 -13.64
N ASN A 120 -6.32 -9.97 -12.50
CA ASN A 120 -4.91 -9.59 -12.45
C ASN A 120 -4.12 -10.81 -12.91
N GLU A 121 -3.71 -10.83 -14.18
CA GLU A 121 -2.61 -11.68 -14.60
C GLU A 121 -1.35 -11.01 -14.07
N GLU A 122 -0.79 -11.58 -13.01
CA GLU A 122 0.51 -11.16 -12.49
C GLU A 122 1.55 -11.54 -13.54
N HIS A 123 1.87 -10.61 -14.43
CA HIS A 123 3.05 -10.75 -15.27
C HIS A 123 4.25 -10.61 -14.36
N VAL A 124 4.87 -11.75 -14.08
CA VAL A 124 6.19 -11.80 -13.47
C VAL A 124 7.17 -11.30 -14.53
N ASP A 125 7.28 -9.98 -14.67
CA ASP A 125 8.33 -9.30 -15.46
C ASP A 125 9.72 -9.48 -14.81
N LYS A 126 9.82 -10.32 -13.77
CA LYS A 126 11.06 -10.70 -13.08
C LYS A 126 11.84 -11.66 -13.98
N PRO A 127 13.02 -11.27 -14.50
CA PRO A 127 13.88 -12.19 -15.23
C PRO A 127 14.25 -13.39 -14.34
N GLU A 128 14.09 -14.61 -14.86
CA GLU A 128 14.53 -15.83 -14.18
C GLU A 128 16.03 -15.74 -13.85
N GLY A 129 16.37 -15.78 -12.57
CA GLY A 129 17.76 -15.75 -12.09
C GLY A 129 18.22 -14.45 -11.44
N VAL A 130 17.37 -13.43 -11.34
CA VAL A 130 17.64 -12.28 -10.46
C VAL A 130 17.05 -12.59 -9.09
N GLU A 131 17.89 -13.13 -8.20
CA GLU A 131 17.64 -12.97 -6.76
C GLU A 131 17.43 -11.48 -6.51
N GLU A 132 16.39 -11.16 -5.76
CA GLU A 132 16.03 -9.81 -5.39
C GLU A 132 17.12 -9.29 -4.45
N PHE A 133 18.23 -8.83 -5.03
CA PHE A 133 19.17 -7.96 -4.37
C PHE A 133 18.52 -6.57 -4.27
N GLU A 134 17.36 -6.49 -3.60
CA GLU A 134 17.25 -5.41 -2.61
C GLU A 134 18.24 -5.78 -1.51
N GLU A 135 19.54 -5.67 -1.80
CA GLU A 135 20.51 -5.50 -0.73
C GLU A 135 20.02 -4.24 -0.04
N ASP A 136 19.39 -4.36 1.13
CA ASP A 136 19.20 -3.23 2.02
C ASP A 136 20.60 -2.75 2.40
N ILE A 137 21.15 -1.87 1.56
CA ILE A 137 22.52 -1.39 1.65
C ILE A 137 22.61 -0.60 2.96
N LEU A 138 23.42 -1.11 3.89
CA LEU A 138 23.70 -0.39 5.12
C LEU A 138 24.47 0.90 4.81
N PRO A 139 24.01 2.06 5.29
CA PRO A 139 24.68 3.32 5.03
C PRO A 139 26.06 3.34 5.71
N GLY A 140 27.03 3.96 5.03
CA GLY A 140 28.37 4.18 5.55
C GLY A 140 29.44 3.36 4.84
N ARG A 141 30.56 3.15 5.53
CA ARG A 141 31.69 2.38 4.99
C ARG A 141 31.32 0.89 4.87
N PRO A 142 31.91 0.15 3.91
CA PRO A 142 31.69 -1.28 3.79
C PRO A 142 32.02 -2.04 5.08
N LEU A 143 31.18 -3.02 5.42
CA LEU A 143 31.41 -3.94 6.52
C LEU A 143 32.57 -4.89 6.18
N GLN A 144 33.43 -5.13 7.18
CA GLN A 144 34.49 -6.11 7.05
C GLN A 144 33.90 -7.54 7.16
N PRO A 145 34.46 -8.55 6.48
CA PRO A 145 33.94 -9.92 6.51
C PRO A 145 33.83 -10.49 7.93
N GLU A 146 34.74 -10.14 8.83
CA GLU A 146 34.76 -10.62 10.22
C GLU A 146 33.57 -10.13 11.05
N CYS A 147 32.84 -9.12 10.55
CA CYS A 147 31.63 -8.60 11.18
C CYS A 147 30.45 -9.57 11.08
N ASN A 148 30.49 -10.53 10.14
CA ASN A 148 29.40 -11.48 9.83
C ASN A 148 28.03 -10.79 9.87
N ALA A 149 27.88 -9.74 9.04
CA ALA A 149 26.71 -8.90 9.08
C ALA A 149 25.48 -9.62 8.53
N GLU A 150 24.40 -9.57 9.31
CA GLU A 150 23.09 -10.09 9.01
C GLU A 150 22.09 -8.93 9.10
N LEU A 151 21.42 -8.67 7.98
CA LEU A 151 20.28 -7.75 7.93
C LEU A 151 19.08 -8.36 8.65
N HIS A 152 18.15 -7.51 9.06
CA HIS A 152 16.90 -7.91 9.71
C HIS A 152 17.06 -8.91 10.84
N THR A 153 18.09 -8.71 11.66
CA THR A 153 18.46 -9.65 12.71
C THR A 153 18.70 -8.90 14.00
N ASP A 154 18.06 -9.36 15.08
CA ASP A 154 18.29 -8.87 16.44
C ASP A 154 18.84 -10.01 17.31
N TYR A 155 20.07 -9.83 17.79
CA TYR A 155 20.69 -10.74 18.73
C TYR A 155 20.43 -10.32 20.17
N GLY A 156 19.98 -11.28 20.97
CA GLY A 156 20.02 -11.18 22.43
C GLY A 156 21.45 -11.27 22.98
N GLY A 157 21.60 -10.96 24.27
CA GLY A 157 22.86 -11.07 24.99
C GLY A 157 23.00 -10.01 26.06
N ASP A 158 24.03 -10.17 26.89
CA ASP A 158 24.33 -9.21 27.95
C ASP A 158 25.01 -7.97 27.36
N ALA A 159 24.42 -6.79 27.58
CA ALA A 159 25.00 -5.55 27.11
C ALA A 159 26.33 -5.26 27.83
N VAL A 160 27.43 -5.29 27.08
CA VAL A 160 28.74 -4.78 27.55
C VAL A 160 28.86 -3.28 27.29
N ARG A 161 28.08 -2.75 26.35
CA ARG A 161 27.85 -1.32 26.17
C ARG A 161 26.42 -1.06 25.68
N TRP A 162 25.72 -0.17 26.37
CA TRP A 162 24.32 0.16 26.10
C TRP A 162 24.18 1.09 24.89
N GLY A 163 23.37 0.68 23.91
CA GLY A 163 23.13 1.45 22.68
C GLY A 163 22.39 2.77 22.89
N LEU A 164 21.53 2.86 23.91
CA LEU A 164 20.81 4.10 24.28
C LEU A 164 21.71 5.33 24.45
N THR A 165 22.97 5.11 24.82
CA THR A 165 23.98 6.17 25.01
C THR A 165 25.19 6.00 24.09
N HIS A 166 25.18 4.98 23.23
CA HIS A 166 26.28 4.66 22.35
C HIS A 166 25.80 4.67 20.91
N HIS A 167 25.98 5.81 20.23
CA HIS A 167 25.65 5.97 18.83
C HIS A 167 26.88 5.84 17.95
N LYS A 168 26.70 5.31 16.74
CA LYS A 168 27.72 5.18 15.69
C LYS A 168 27.14 5.56 14.34
N ASP A 169 27.99 6.10 13.45
CA ASP A 169 27.53 6.64 12.17
C ASP A 169 27.20 5.55 11.14
N SER A 170 27.67 4.32 11.37
CA SER A 170 27.40 3.18 10.50
C SER A 170 27.43 1.84 11.24
N ALA A 171 26.85 0.82 10.62
CA ALA A 171 26.95 -0.56 11.08
C ALA A 171 28.42 -1.03 11.18
N ALA A 172 29.25 -0.64 10.21
CA ALA A 172 30.67 -0.95 10.21
C ALA A 172 31.43 -0.29 11.37
N ASP A 173 31.05 0.92 11.80
CA ASP A 173 31.62 1.55 12.99
C ASP A 173 31.13 0.90 14.28
N CYS A 174 29.92 0.36 14.29
CA CYS A 174 29.39 -0.42 15.40
C CYS A 174 30.13 -1.77 15.55
N CYS A 175 30.32 -2.50 14.45
CA CYS A 175 31.14 -3.72 14.44
C CYS A 175 32.57 -3.43 14.92
N GLN A 176 33.21 -2.38 14.42
CA GLN A 176 34.55 -2.02 14.86
C GLN A 176 34.60 -1.68 16.35
N ALA A 177 33.59 -0.98 16.88
CA ALA A 177 33.51 -0.71 18.30
C ALA A 177 33.39 -1.99 19.15
N CYS A 178 32.70 -3.03 18.63
CA CYS A 178 32.69 -4.35 19.27
C CYS A 178 34.08 -4.97 19.30
N LEU A 179 34.78 -4.99 18.16
CA LEU A 179 36.14 -5.51 18.05
C LEU A 179 37.12 -4.76 18.98
N ASP A 180 37.01 -3.45 19.07
CA ASP A 180 37.87 -2.61 19.91
C ASP A 180 37.57 -2.82 21.40
N GLN A 181 36.30 -2.96 21.77
CA GLN A 181 35.91 -3.29 23.14
C GLN A 181 36.44 -4.68 23.52
N ALA A 182 36.31 -5.67 22.64
CA ALA A 182 36.79 -7.04 22.88
C ALA A 182 38.31 -7.10 23.10
N LYS A 183 39.07 -6.27 22.36
CA LYS A 183 40.54 -6.13 22.52
C LYS A 183 40.92 -5.42 23.82
N SER A 184 40.12 -4.45 24.26
CA SER A 184 40.41 -3.61 25.43
C SER A 184 39.86 -4.19 26.74
N ALA A 185 39.00 -5.21 26.67
CA ALA A 185 38.37 -5.85 27.81
C ALA A 185 39.43 -6.48 28.74
N LYS A 186 39.30 -6.21 30.04
CA LYS A 186 40.21 -6.73 31.06
C LYS A 186 39.91 -8.19 31.37
N GLU A 187 40.84 -8.84 32.07
CA GLU A 187 40.65 -10.19 32.55
C GLU A 187 39.45 -10.27 33.51
N GLY A 188 38.50 -11.15 33.21
CA GLY A 188 37.22 -11.29 33.92
C GLY A 188 36.06 -10.45 33.37
N GLU A 189 36.29 -9.51 32.44
CA GLU A 189 35.22 -8.79 31.75
C GLU A 189 34.69 -9.57 30.54
N LYS A 190 33.39 -9.41 30.27
CA LYS A 190 32.78 -9.95 29.05
C LYS A 190 33.29 -9.20 27.84
N LYS A 191 33.89 -9.92 26.90
CA LYS A 191 34.38 -9.39 25.63
C LYS A 191 33.23 -9.32 24.64
N CYS A 192 33.03 -8.19 23.97
CA CYS A 192 31.99 -8.08 22.95
C CYS A 192 32.19 -9.15 21.88
N ASN A 193 31.13 -9.88 21.56
CA ASN A 193 31.10 -10.80 20.43
C ASN A 193 29.85 -10.63 19.56
N ILE A 194 28.97 -9.69 19.90
CA ILE A 194 27.74 -9.38 19.18
C ILE A 194 27.62 -7.87 19.07
N TRP A 195 27.37 -7.36 17.87
CA TRP A 195 27.00 -5.97 17.64
C TRP A 195 25.59 -5.90 17.04
N VAL A 196 24.80 -4.92 17.47
CA VAL A 196 23.45 -4.65 16.94
C VAL A 196 23.31 -3.16 16.69
N TYR A 197 22.99 -2.79 15.46
CA TYR A 197 22.95 -1.42 14.96
C TYR A 197 21.56 -1.06 14.44
N CYS A 198 21.11 0.16 14.74
CA CYS A 198 19.87 0.70 14.19
C CYS A 198 20.13 1.58 12.94
N PRO A 199 19.92 1.07 11.71
CA PRO A 199 20.08 1.85 10.48
C PRO A 199 18.88 2.73 10.12
N SER A 200 17.74 2.57 10.80
CA SER A 200 16.50 3.30 10.48
C SER A 200 16.48 4.70 11.09
N GLU A 201 16.27 5.73 10.27
CA GLU A 201 16.08 7.12 10.73
C GLU A 201 14.87 7.29 11.66
N PHE A 202 13.86 6.41 11.52
CA PHE A 202 12.67 6.39 12.36
C PHE A 202 12.85 5.61 13.67
N GLY A 203 14.04 5.09 13.92
CA GLY A 203 14.33 4.21 15.04
C GLY A 203 14.01 2.75 14.75
N CYS A 204 14.33 1.90 15.73
CA CYS A 204 14.23 0.45 15.62
C CYS A 204 13.32 -0.13 16.71
N HIS A 205 12.49 -1.09 16.35
CA HIS A 205 11.59 -1.75 17.28
C HIS A 205 12.33 -2.87 18.04
N SER A 206 12.12 -2.97 19.35
CA SER A 206 12.64 -4.02 20.22
C SER A 206 11.54 -4.43 21.19
N PRO A 207 11.49 -5.70 21.65
CA PRO A 207 10.54 -6.19 22.66
C PRO A 207 10.84 -5.67 24.09
N ASP A 208 11.16 -4.38 24.26
CA ASP A 208 11.48 -3.80 25.56
C ASP A 208 10.76 -2.45 25.79
N ILE A 209 11.05 -1.83 26.93
CA ILE A 209 10.38 -0.59 27.38
C ILE A 209 10.97 0.68 26.77
N TYR A 210 12.05 0.58 26.02
CA TYR A 210 12.77 1.72 25.48
C TYR A 210 12.33 2.04 24.05
N GLN A 211 12.51 3.31 23.70
CA GLN A 211 12.35 3.77 22.32
C GLN A 211 13.73 3.91 21.70
N HIS A 212 14.08 2.97 20.82
CA HIS A 212 15.40 2.99 20.18
C HIS A 212 15.45 3.95 19.01
N LYS A 213 16.52 4.73 18.97
CA LYS A 213 16.73 5.78 17.97
C LYS A 213 17.70 5.34 16.89
N TYR A 214 17.68 6.09 15.79
CA TYR A 214 18.66 5.97 14.71
C TYR A 214 20.09 6.00 15.26
N MET A 215 20.99 5.23 14.65
CA MET A 215 22.42 5.14 14.97
C MET A 215 22.75 4.46 16.29
N GLU A 216 21.78 3.93 17.04
CA GLU A 216 22.08 3.17 18.26
C GLU A 216 22.95 1.95 17.95
N CYS A 217 24.03 1.80 18.72
CA CYS A 217 24.99 0.71 18.61
C CYS A 217 25.09 -0.04 19.94
N TRP A 218 24.53 -1.24 19.95
CA TRP A 218 24.55 -2.13 21.10
C TRP A 218 25.71 -3.11 20.99
N LEU A 219 26.57 -3.12 22.00
CA LEU A 219 27.65 -4.10 22.12
C LEU A 219 27.23 -5.12 23.16
N LYS A 220 27.12 -6.38 22.75
CA LYS A 220 26.60 -7.47 23.58
C LYS A 220 27.60 -8.62 23.66
N TYR A 221 27.41 -9.45 24.68
CA TYR A 221 28.10 -10.72 24.86
C TYR A 221 27.11 -11.85 25.08
N ALA A 222 27.35 -12.98 24.44
CA ALA A 222 26.73 -14.26 24.79
C ALA A 222 27.74 -15.41 24.57
N GLU A 223 27.75 -16.42 25.45
CA GLU A 223 28.59 -17.61 25.25
C GLU A 223 28.24 -18.35 23.95
N LYS A 224 26.96 -18.34 23.59
CA LYS A 224 26.43 -18.95 22.35
C LYS A 224 25.50 -17.94 21.69
N PRO A 225 26.03 -17.05 20.84
CA PRO A 225 25.24 -16.06 20.11
C PRO A 225 24.12 -16.74 19.33
N LYS A 226 22.88 -16.30 19.57
CA LYS A 226 21.69 -16.74 18.84
C LYS A 226 20.78 -15.55 18.59
N PRO A 227 20.25 -15.41 17.36
CA PRO A 227 19.28 -14.36 17.08
C PRO A 227 18.01 -14.60 17.91
N THR A 228 17.50 -13.54 18.52
CA THR A 228 16.21 -13.54 19.20
C THR A 228 15.09 -13.46 18.17
N PHE A 229 15.27 -12.61 17.16
CA PHE A 229 14.41 -12.52 15.98
C PHE A 229 15.28 -12.44 14.72
N LYS A 230 14.80 -13.04 13.63
CA LYS A 230 15.45 -13.00 12.31
C LYS A 230 14.41 -12.88 11.19
N ASP A 231 14.74 -12.09 10.18
CA ASP A 231 13.94 -11.68 9.02
C ASP A 231 12.64 -10.94 9.38
N ARG A 232 11.71 -11.61 10.06
CA ARG A 232 10.35 -11.10 10.35
C ARG A 232 9.94 -11.36 11.79
N TYR A 233 9.16 -10.45 12.36
CA TYR A 233 8.49 -10.73 13.62
C TYR A 233 7.38 -11.76 13.39
N PRO A 234 7.32 -12.85 14.18
CA PRO A 234 6.27 -13.86 14.06
C PRO A 234 4.87 -13.27 14.22
N GLU A 235 3.89 -13.87 13.54
CA GLU A 235 2.50 -13.38 13.58
C GLU A 235 1.94 -13.33 15.00
N TRP A 236 2.20 -14.36 15.82
CA TRP A 236 1.79 -14.38 17.22
C TRP A 236 2.35 -13.20 18.03
N TYR A 237 3.58 -12.76 17.71
CA TYR A 237 4.23 -11.64 18.37
C TYR A 237 3.58 -10.32 17.93
N ARG A 238 3.33 -10.15 16.63
CA ARG A 238 2.67 -8.96 16.09
C ARG A 238 1.19 -8.85 16.49
N ASN A 239 0.51 -9.97 16.70
CA ASN A 239 -0.87 -9.98 17.22
C ASN A 239 -0.95 -9.46 18.66
N SER A 240 0.10 -9.72 19.47
CA SER A 240 0.22 -9.17 20.82
C SER A 240 0.87 -7.79 20.86
N HIS A 241 1.61 -7.41 19.82
CA HIS A 241 2.29 -6.11 19.67
C HIS A 241 1.94 -5.48 18.31
N PRO A 242 0.74 -4.89 18.16
CA PRO A 242 0.30 -4.37 16.85
C PRO A 242 1.18 -3.26 16.26
N SER A 243 1.99 -2.59 17.08
CA SER A 243 2.96 -1.59 16.64
C SER A 243 4.28 -2.18 16.12
N ALA A 244 4.50 -3.50 16.27
CA ALA A 244 5.71 -4.14 15.78
C ALA A 244 5.70 -4.20 14.23
N PRO A 245 6.80 -3.79 13.57
CA PRO A 245 6.90 -3.85 12.12
C PRO A 245 6.86 -5.31 11.64
N VAL A 246 6.67 -5.50 10.33
CA VAL A 246 6.70 -6.85 9.72
C VAL A 246 8.13 -7.38 9.72
N ILE A 247 9.05 -6.56 9.24
CA ILE A 247 10.47 -6.85 9.07
C ILE A 247 11.23 -6.33 10.30
N ILE A 248 12.26 -7.05 10.72
CA ILE A 248 13.10 -6.62 11.83
C ILE A 248 13.98 -5.46 11.36
N PRO A 249 14.00 -4.31 12.06
CA PRO A 249 14.68 -3.12 11.58
C PRO A 249 16.18 -3.06 11.94
N TRP A 250 16.69 -4.05 12.68
CA TRP A 250 18.07 -4.10 13.14
C TRP A 250 19.00 -4.76 12.13
N ALA A 251 20.23 -4.26 12.05
CA ALA A 251 21.34 -4.95 11.44
C ALA A 251 22.32 -5.39 12.52
N SER A 252 22.79 -6.62 12.47
CA SER A 252 23.64 -7.15 13.54
C SER A 252 24.64 -8.16 13.01
N GLY A 253 25.55 -8.59 13.87
CA GLY A 253 26.49 -9.64 13.51
C GLY A 253 27.26 -10.14 14.70
N VAL A 254 27.89 -11.30 14.51
CA VAL A 254 28.72 -11.97 15.51
C VAL A 254 30.17 -11.85 15.10
N VAL A 255 31.03 -11.42 16.03
CA VAL A 255 32.47 -11.31 15.80
C VAL A 255 33.23 -12.33 16.64
N GLY A 256 34.32 -12.87 16.10
CA GLY A 256 35.20 -13.78 16.83
C GLY A 256 34.57 -15.13 17.20
N ALA A 257 33.66 -15.63 16.36
CA ALA A 257 33.11 -16.98 16.44
C ALA A 257 34.19 -18.07 16.26
#